data_AF-A0A9X9LDW4-F1
#
_entry.id   AF-A0A9X9LDW4-F1
#
_cell.length_a   1.000
_cell.length_b   1.000
_cell.length_c   1.000
_cell.angle_alpha   90.00
_cell.angle_beta   90.00
_cell.angle_gamma   90.00
#
_symmetry.space_group_name_H-M   'P 1'
#
loop_
_entity.id
_entity.type
_entity.pdbx_description
1 polymer ?
#
loop_
_entity_poly.entity_id
_entity_poly.type
_entity_poly.pdbx_seq_one_letter_code
_entity_poly.pdbx_strand_id
1 'polypeptide(L)'
;MDNVYFEYSHAFQAVTEFYAKDALDLQASQTFSGIINLEKTVICSLAAIIRYLKEFNLEKVLSKPKNFKQLSGEMEFMTINGTTLRNLEILQNQTDMKTKGSLLWVLDHTKTSFGKRKLKKWVTQPLLKLR
;
A
#
# COMPACT_ATOMS: atom_id res chain seq x y z
N MET A 1 -21.50 9.21 11.43
CA MET A 1 -20.41 8.23 11.37
C MET A 1 -19.31 8.74 12.26
N ASP A 2 -19.11 8.11 13.41
CA ASP A 2 -18.32 8.71 14.48
C ASP A 2 -16.84 8.80 14.09
N ASN A 3 -16.37 10.04 13.94
CA ASN A 3 -14.99 10.44 13.64
C ASN A 3 -13.99 10.02 14.74
N VAL A 4 -14.47 9.38 15.81
CA VAL A 4 -13.69 8.90 16.96
C VAL A 4 -12.58 7.95 16.52
N TYR A 5 -12.81 7.12 15.50
CA TYR A 5 -11.84 6.11 15.07
C TYR A 5 -10.66 6.65 14.25
N PHE A 6 -10.77 7.88 13.73
CA PHE A 6 -9.68 8.56 13.04
C PHE A 6 -9.00 9.61 13.92
N GLU A 7 -9.48 9.81 15.15
CA GLU A 7 -8.83 10.69 16.12
C GLU A 7 -7.49 10.08 16.55
N TYR A 8 -6.44 10.90 16.54
CA TYR A 8 -5.07 10.41 16.65
C TYR A 8 -4.79 9.70 17.98
N SER A 9 -5.32 10.21 19.09
CA SER A 9 -5.12 9.59 20.40
C SER A 9 -5.68 8.16 20.44
N HIS A 10 -6.94 7.98 20.04
CA HIS A 10 -7.57 6.66 19.97
C HIS A 10 -6.88 5.74 18.94
N ALA A 11 -6.54 6.27 17.76
CA ALA A 11 -5.88 5.50 16.70
C ALA A 11 -4.50 5.00 17.13
N PHE A 12 -3.72 5.86 17.77
CA PHE A 12 -2.39 5.52 18.28
C PHE A 12 -2.45 4.42 19.34
N GLN A 13 -3.42 4.51 20.26
CA GLN A 13 -3.65 3.48 21.27
C GLN A 13 -4.04 2.14 20.62
N ALA A 14 -4.95 2.15 19.65
CA ALA A 14 -5.41 0.94 18.97
C ALA A 14 -4.29 0.23 18.18
N VAL A 15 -3.44 1.00 17.50
CA VAL A 15 -2.26 0.47 16.78
C VAL A 15 -1.25 -0.10 17.77
N THR A 16 -1.01 0.60 18.88
CA THR A 16 -0.10 0.14 19.94
C THR A 16 -0.56 -1.18 20.55
N GLU A 17 -1.83 -1.28 20.92
CA GLU A 17 -2.40 -2.50 21.49
C GLU A 17 -2.36 -3.67 20.50
N PHE A 18 -2.60 -3.40 19.20
CA PHE A 18 -2.58 -4.44 18.17
C PHE A 18 -1.19 -5.10 18.06
N TYR A 19 -0.12 -4.31 18.01
CA TYR A 19 1.24 -4.84 17.87
C TYR A 19 1.87 -5.29 19.19
N ALA A 20 1.39 -4.80 20.34
CA ALA A 20 1.86 -5.25 21.66
C ALA A 20 1.57 -6.74 21.93
N LYS A 21 0.50 -7.30 21.33
CA LYS A 21 0.12 -8.72 21.50
C LYS A 21 1.12 -9.69 20.87
N ASP A 22 1.85 -9.26 19.85
CA ASP A 22 2.87 -10.05 19.15
C ASP A 22 4.30 -9.75 19.63
N ALA A 23 4.46 -8.91 20.67
CA ALA A 23 5.76 -8.38 21.11
C ALA A 23 6.62 -9.32 21.97
N LEU A 24 6.34 -10.63 21.99
CA LEU A 24 7.15 -11.63 22.71
C LEU A 24 8.54 -11.85 22.08
N ASP A 25 8.78 -11.37 20.86
CA ASP A 25 10.06 -11.44 20.17
C ASP A 25 10.83 -10.11 20.19
N LEU A 26 12.12 -10.14 20.52
CA LEU A 26 13.04 -8.98 20.49
C LEU A 26 13.04 -8.22 19.13
N GLN A 27 12.77 -8.91 18.02
CA GLN A 27 12.64 -8.28 16.69
C GLN A 27 11.32 -7.52 16.49
N ALA A 28 10.27 -7.86 17.23
CA ALA A 28 9.01 -7.13 17.20
C ALA A 28 9.18 -5.71 17.75
N SER A 29 10.05 -5.52 18.75
CA SER A 29 10.32 -4.20 19.35
C SER A 29 10.93 -3.19 18.37
N GLN A 30 11.83 -3.62 17.46
CA GLN A 30 12.39 -2.74 16.42
C GLN A 30 11.41 -2.46 15.28
N THR A 31 10.52 -3.42 15.01
CA THR A 31 9.48 -3.25 13.99
C THR A 31 8.39 -2.31 14.47
N PHE A 32 8.08 -2.37 15.77
CA PHE A 32 7.13 -1.52 16.46
C PHE A 32 7.55 -0.04 16.48
N SER A 33 8.85 0.25 16.73
CA SER A 33 9.36 1.62 16.69
C SER A 33 9.23 2.26 15.31
N GLY A 34 9.36 1.48 14.23
CA GLY A 34 9.15 1.95 12.86
C GLY A 34 7.71 2.37 12.56
N ILE A 35 6.71 1.72 13.18
CA ILE A 35 5.29 2.07 13.00
C ILE A 35 4.91 3.32 13.78
N ILE A 36 5.43 3.45 15.01
CA ILE A 36 5.16 4.61 15.88
C ILE A 36 5.67 5.91 15.23
N ASN A 37 6.72 5.82 14.41
CA ASN A 37 7.31 6.99 13.75
C ASN A 37 6.66 7.32 12.38
N LEU A 38 5.54 6.69 12.03
CA LEU A 38 4.79 7.03 10.81
C LEU A 38 4.04 8.36 10.99
N GLU A 39 3.67 8.97 9.87
CA GLU A 39 2.87 10.20 9.90
C GLU A 39 1.53 9.98 10.61
N LYS A 40 1.05 11.00 11.34
CA LYS A 40 -0.19 10.93 12.12
C LYS A 40 -1.38 10.44 11.30
N THR A 41 -1.52 10.95 10.07
CA THR A 41 -2.58 10.58 9.12
C THR A 41 -2.53 9.09 8.72
N VAL A 42 -1.31 8.54 8.58
CA VAL A 42 -1.08 7.12 8.28
C VAL A 42 -1.47 6.25 9.47
N ILE A 43 -1.15 6.68 10.70
CA ILE A 43 -1.55 5.96 11.92
C ILE A 43 -3.07 5.94 12.06
N CYS A 44 -3.75 7.08 11.84
CA CYS A 44 -5.21 7.16 11.90
C CYS A 44 -5.89 6.21 10.91
N SER A 45 -5.43 6.20 9.65
CA SER A 45 -5.96 5.30 8.63
C SER A 45 -5.63 3.83 8.90
N LEU A 46 -4.43 3.53 9.39
CA LEU A 46 -4.03 2.18 9.77
C LEU A 46 -4.91 1.61 10.90
N ALA A 47 -5.20 2.41 11.94
CA ALA A 47 -6.09 2.00 13.03
C ALA A 47 -7.49 1.62 12.52
N ALA A 48 -8.04 2.46 11.63
CA ALA A 48 -9.33 2.20 11.01
C ALA A 48 -9.33 0.91 10.17
N ILE A 49 -8.26 0.65 9.41
CA ILE A 49 -8.10 -0.59 8.63
C ILE A 49 -7.94 -1.81 9.54
N ILE A 50 -7.16 -1.74 10.62
CA ILE A 50 -7.02 -2.84 11.58
C ILE A 50 -8.39 -3.19 12.16
N ARG A 51 -9.16 -2.18 12.59
CA ARG A 51 -10.51 -2.38 13.14
C ARG A 51 -11.42 -3.03 12.10
N TYR A 52 -11.45 -2.50 10.87
CA TYR A 52 -12.27 -3.05 9.81
C TYR A 52 -11.89 -4.50 9.48
N LEU A 53 -10.60 -4.82 9.36
CA LEU A 53 -10.15 -6.19 9.07
C LEU A 53 -10.42 -7.17 10.20
N LYS A 54 -10.44 -6.72 11.46
CA LYS A 54 -10.85 -7.55 12.61
C LYS A 54 -12.30 -8.04 12.48
N GLU A 55 -13.20 -7.25 11.90
CA GLU A 55 -14.59 -7.66 11.64
C GLU A 55 -14.65 -8.90 10.71
N PHE A 56 -13.61 -9.12 9.90
CA PHE A 56 -13.50 -10.24 8.95
C PHE A 56 -12.47 -11.30 9.38
N ASN A 57 -11.83 -11.18 10.55
CA ASN A 57 -10.71 -12.03 10.98
C ASN A 57 -9.51 -12.03 9.99
N LEU A 58 -9.27 -10.89 9.32
CA LEU A 58 -8.20 -10.71 8.31
C LEU A 58 -7.05 -9.81 8.79
N GLU A 59 -7.09 -9.35 10.03
CA GLU A 59 -6.12 -8.43 10.63
C GLU A 59 -4.71 -9.02 10.69
N LYS A 60 -4.57 -10.36 10.68
CA LYS A 60 -3.28 -11.05 10.67
C LYS A 60 -2.41 -10.67 9.47
N VAL A 61 -2.98 -10.20 8.36
CA VAL A 61 -2.22 -9.68 7.21
C VAL A 61 -1.34 -8.49 7.60
N LEU A 62 -1.73 -7.74 8.62
CA LEU A 62 -1.01 -6.56 9.11
C LEU A 62 0.01 -6.87 10.23
N SER A 63 0.05 -8.09 10.76
CA SER A 63 0.96 -8.49 11.87
C SER A 63 2.45 -8.32 11.58
N LYS A 64 2.86 -8.22 10.31
CA LYS A 64 4.27 -8.13 9.89
C LYS A 64 4.56 -6.81 9.16
N PRO A 65 4.80 -5.70 9.89
CA PRO A 65 5.03 -4.38 9.33
C PRO A 65 6.25 -4.28 8.42
N LYS A 66 7.24 -5.16 8.58
CA LYS A 66 8.39 -5.29 7.66
C LYS A 66 8.01 -5.50 6.19
N ASN A 67 6.79 -5.99 5.95
CA ASN A 67 6.26 -6.21 4.60
C ASN A 67 5.55 -4.98 4.03
N PHE A 68 5.31 -3.94 4.84
CA PHE A 68 4.76 -2.69 4.34
C PHE A 68 5.72 -2.06 3.32
N LYS A 69 5.13 -1.41 2.32
CA LYS A 69 5.85 -0.77 1.23
C LYS A 69 5.33 0.64 1.11
N GLN A 70 6.23 1.61 1.13
CA GLN A 70 5.91 2.98 0.79
C GLN A 70 5.42 3.01 -0.67
N LEU A 71 4.32 3.71 -0.92
CA LEU A 71 3.68 3.73 -2.24
C LEU A 71 4.46 4.60 -3.24
N SER A 72 4.96 5.75 -2.78
CA SER A 72 5.77 6.69 -3.57
C SER A 72 7.23 6.64 -3.12
N GLY A 73 8.14 6.75 -4.08
CA GLY A 73 9.58 6.87 -3.81
C GLY A 73 10.22 7.76 -4.86
N GLU A 74 10.27 9.07 -4.60
CA GLU A 74 10.72 10.08 -5.57
C GLU A 74 12.17 9.89 -6.04
N MET A 75 13.01 9.25 -5.23
CA MET A 75 14.40 8.92 -5.58
C MET A 75 14.52 7.57 -6.31
N GLU A 76 13.47 6.77 -6.35
CA GLU A 76 13.48 5.42 -6.91
C GLU A 76 12.68 5.31 -8.21
N PHE A 77 11.55 6.02 -8.28
CA PHE A 77 10.55 5.88 -9.32
C PHE A 77 10.19 7.22 -9.97
N MET A 78 9.88 7.17 -11.27
CA MET A 78 9.37 8.30 -12.02
C MET A 78 8.00 8.73 -11.48
N THR A 79 7.84 10.02 -11.19
CA THR A 79 6.54 10.59 -10.83
C THR A 79 5.62 10.63 -12.04
N ILE A 80 4.53 9.86 -11.98
CA ILE A 80 3.45 9.89 -12.97
C ILE A 80 2.17 10.30 -12.24
N ASN A 81 1.64 11.48 -12.58
CA ASN A 81 0.39 11.94 -11.99
C ASN A 81 -0.82 11.19 -12.58
N GLY A 82 -1.97 11.29 -11.90
CA GLY A 82 -3.20 10.60 -12.32
C GLY A 82 -3.73 11.03 -13.69
N THR A 83 -3.48 12.28 -14.10
CA THR A 83 -3.87 12.78 -15.42
C THR A 83 -2.99 12.16 -16.52
N THR A 84 -1.68 12.09 -16.32
CA THR A 84 -0.73 11.45 -17.23
C THR A 84 -1.03 9.95 -17.38
N LEU A 85 -1.36 9.24 -16.29
CA LEU A 85 -1.77 7.83 -16.36
C LEU A 85 -2.98 7.61 -17.28
N ARG A 86 -3.95 8.53 -17.29
CA ARG A 86 -5.14 8.49 -18.15
C ARG A 86 -4.83 8.91 -19.59
N ASN A 87 -4.15 10.05 -19.77
CA ASN A 87 -3.88 10.61 -21.09
C ASN A 87 -2.98 9.72 -21.93
N LEU A 88 -2.03 9.02 -21.30
CA LEU A 88 -1.16 8.06 -21.99
C LEU A 88 -1.74 6.63 -22.00
N GLU A 89 -2.97 6.44 -21.53
CA GLU A 89 -3.66 5.15 -21.49
C GLU A 89 -2.78 4.04 -20.90
N ILE A 90 -2.12 4.32 -19.77
CA ILE A 90 -1.08 3.42 -19.23
C ILE A 90 -1.69 2.10 -18.72
N LEU A 91 -2.84 2.17 -18.04
CA LEU A 91 -3.49 1.02 -17.42
C LEU A 91 -4.77 0.58 -18.15
N GLN A 92 -5.51 1.55 -18.68
CA GLN A 92 -6.79 1.36 -19.35
C GLN A 92 -6.98 2.45 -20.40
N ASN A 93 -7.70 2.11 -21.48
CA ASN A 93 -8.08 3.11 -22.46
C ASN A 93 -9.15 4.07 -21.88
N GLN A 94 -9.31 5.24 -22.50
CA GLN A 94 -10.29 6.26 -22.08
C GLN A 94 -11.64 6.15 -22.80
N THR A 95 -11.83 5.18 -23.70
CA THR A 95 -13.08 4.98 -24.44
C THR A 95 -14.07 4.10 -23.67
N ASP A 96 -13.64 2.93 -23.19
CA ASP A 96 -14.47 1.94 -22.50
C ASP A 96 -13.94 1.56 -21.10
N MET A 97 -12.85 2.21 -20.67
CA MET A 97 -12.18 2.00 -19.38
C MET A 97 -11.66 0.57 -19.18
N LYS A 98 -11.50 -0.22 -20.25
CA LYS A 98 -10.91 -1.56 -20.21
C LYS A 98 -9.40 -1.49 -20.41
N THR A 99 -8.73 -2.56 -20.00
CA THR A 99 -7.28 -2.71 -20.20
C THR A 99 -6.92 -2.85 -21.68
N LYS A 100 -7.77 -3.46 -22.51
CA LYS A 100 -7.48 -3.63 -23.95
C LYS A 100 -7.21 -2.28 -24.61
N GLY A 101 -6.13 -2.16 -25.36
CA GLY A 101 -5.70 -0.91 -25.98
C GLY A 101 -4.79 -0.03 -25.10
N SER A 102 -4.55 -0.39 -23.83
CA SER A 102 -3.61 0.32 -22.95
C SER A 102 -2.16 -0.16 -23.12
N LEU A 103 -1.19 0.61 -22.60
CA LEU A 103 0.22 0.18 -22.54
C LEU A 103 0.38 -1.14 -21.77
N LEU A 104 -0.31 -1.29 -20.63
CA LEU A 104 -0.28 -2.53 -19.86
C LEU A 104 -0.80 -3.72 -20.69
N TRP A 105 -1.81 -3.53 -21.54
CA TRP A 105 -2.29 -4.60 -22.42
C TRP A 105 -1.26 -4.99 -23.47
N VAL A 106 -0.58 -4.02 -24.08
CA VAL A 106 0.48 -4.29 -25.08
C VAL A 106 1.64 -5.07 -24.46
N LEU A 107 2.02 -4.75 -23.21
CA LEU A 107 3.18 -5.37 -22.56
C LEU A 107 2.86 -6.70 -21.86
N ASP A 108 1.59 -7.01 -21.57
CA ASP A 108 1.21 -8.17 -20.76
C ASP A 108 1.21 -9.48 -21.55
N HIS A 109 2.39 -10.11 -21.60
CA HIS A 109 2.60 -11.48 -22.04
C HIS A 109 2.90 -12.44 -20.88
N THR A 110 2.48 -12.09 -19.65
CA THR A 110 2.79 -12.89 -18.48
C THR A 110 2.00 -14.21 -18.48
N LYS A 111 2.65 -15.31 -18.06
CA LYS A 111 2.03 -16.64 -18.00
C LYS A 111 1.37 -16.95 -16.66
N THR A 112 1.54 -16.10 -15.65
CA THR A 112 1.00 -16.31 -14.30
C THR A 112 0.29 -15.07 -13.78
N SER A 113 -0.77 -15.26 -12.99
CA SER A 113 -1.54 -14.13 -12.45
C SER A 113 -0.73 -13.23 -11.52
N PHE A 114 0.21 -13.80 -10.76
CA PHE A 114 1.12 -13.01 -9.91
C PHE A 114 2.19 -12.27 -10.75
N GLY A 115 2.59 -12.84 -11.89
CA GLY A 115 3.42 -12.17 -12.88
C GLY A 115 2.75 -10.90 -13.41
N LYS A 116 1.49 -11.01 -13.84
CA LYS A 116 0.67 -9.86 -14.27
C LYS A 116 0.57 -8.77 -13.20
N ARG A 117 0.31 -9.16 -11.94
CA ARG A 117 0.27 -8.22 -10.81
C ARG A 117 1.59 -7.49 -10.61
N LYS A 118 2.72 -8.17 -10.81
CA LYS A 118 4.07 -7.56 -10.72
C LYS A 118 4.36 -6.65 -11.91
N LEU A 119 4.01 -7.07 -13.13
CA LEU A 119 4.16 -6.25 -14.33
C LEU A 119 3.38 -4.93 -14.22
N LYS A 120 2.13 -4.99 -13.73
CA LYS A 120 1.35 -3.78 -13.47
C LYS A 120 2.10 -2.80 -12.55
N LYS A 121 2.75 -3.29 -11.48
CA LYS A 121 3.59 -2.44 -10.62
C LYS A 121 4.73 -1.81 -11.42
N TRP A 122 5.48 -2.58 -12.21
CA TRP A 122 6.58 -2.04 -13.02
C TRP A 122 6.14 -0.93 -13.97
N VAL A 123 5.00 -1.10 -14.64
CA VAL A 123 4.46 -0.12 -15.58
C VAL A 123 4.00 1.17 -14.87
N THR A 124 3.45 1.08 -13.65
CA THR A 124 2.97 2.26 -12.91
C THR A 124 4.07 3.08 -12.22
N GLN A 125 5.24 2.51 -12.00
CA GLN A 125 6.36 3.15 -11.30
C GLN A 125 7.68 2.81 -12.01
N PRO A 126 7.96 3.46 -13.18
CA PRO A 126 9.22 3.29 -13.89
C PRO A 126 10.41 3.67 -13.01
N LEU A 127 11.56 3.00 -13.18
CA LEU A 127 12.76 3.23 -12.38
C LEU A 127 13.52 4.50 -12.83
N LEU A 128 14.15 5.20 -11.89
CA LEU A 128 15.05 6.33 -12.19
C LEU A 128 16.55 5.95 -12.21
N LYS A 129 16.91 4.83 -11.58
CA LYS A 129 18.31 4.41 -11.46
C LYS A 129 18.76 3.65 -12.70
N LEU A 130 19.84 4.14 -13.33
CA LEU A 130 20.61 3.34 -14.28
C LEU A 130 21.36 2.25 -13.48
N ARG A 131 21.33 1.02 -13.98
CA ARG A 131 21.87 -0.17 -13.31
C ARG A 131 23.35 -0.04 -12.97
#